data_AF-A0AAN9ISC0-F1
#
_entry.id   AF-A0AAN9ISC0-F1
#
_cell.length_a   1.000
_cell.length_b   1.000
_cell.length_c   1.000
_cell.angle_alpha   90.00
_cell.angle_beta   90.00
_cell.angle_gamma   90.00
#
_symmetry.space_group_name_H-M   'P 1'
#
loop_
_entity.id
_entity.type
_entity.pdbx_description
1 polymer ?
#
loop_
_entity_poly.entity_id
_entity_poly.type
_entity_poly.pdbx_seq_one_letter_code
_entity_poly.pdbx_strand_id
1 'polypeptide(L)' 'MQEAVRDEVQFRREIKGVVEMLGYCTLEQLKYFCKHTNCHRTHAKNRLLYSTNMGLIKQLEPRGIP' A
#
# COMPACT_ATOMS: atom_id res chain seq x y z
N MET A 1 -2.44 4.94 26.29
CA MET A 1 -1.34 4.05 25.86
C MET A 1 -1.84 2.73 25.27
N GLN A 2 -2.79 2.02 25.89
CA GLN A 2 -3.30 0.74 25.34
C GLN A 2 -4.14 0.87 24.05
N GLU A 3 -4.81 2.00 23.85
CA GLU A 3 -5.65 2.26 22.67
C GLU A 3 -4.81 2.45 21.40
N ALA A 4 -3.75 3.28 21.49
CA ALA A 4 -2.78 3.46 20.40
C ALA A 4 -2.04 2.16 19.99
N VAL A 5 -1.81 1.24 20.94
CA VAL A 5 -1.22 -0.07 20.65
C VAL A 5 -2.22 -0.98 19.93
N ARG A 6 -3.52 -0.89 20.27
CA ARG A 6 -4.60 -1.60 19.56
C ARG A 6 -4.72 -1.12 18.12
N ASP A 7 -4.66 0.19 17.89
CA ASP A 7 -4.68 0.78 16.56
C ASP A 7 -3.46 0.38 15.73
N GLU A 8 -2.27 0.31 16.33
CA GLU A 8 -1.06 -0.14 15.63
C GLU A 8 -1.13 -1.63 15.25
N VAL A 9 -1.62 -2.49 16.15
CA VAL A 9 -1.78 -3.93 15.87
C VAL A 9 -2.84 -4.16 14.77
N GLN A 10 -3.93 -3.39 14.80
CA GLN A 10 -4.98 -3.44 13.79
C GLN A 10 -4.44 -2.95 12.43
N PHE A 11 -3.74 -1.82 12.41
CA PHE A 11 -3.07 -1.30 11.21
C PHE A 11 -2.10 -2.31 10.61
N ARG A 12 -1.26 -2.96 11.43
CA ARG A 12 -0.34 -4.02 10.95
C ARG A 12 -1.08 -5.21 10.32
N ARG A 13 -2.24 -5.60 10.85
CA ARG A 13 -3.09 -6.65 10.26
C ARG A 13 -3.66 -6.24 8.92
N GLU A 14 -4.20 -5.02 8.83
CA GLU A 14 -4.79 -4.49 7.60
C GLU A 14 -3.73 -4.35 6.49
N ILE A 15 -2.56 -3.80 6.82
CA ILE A 15 -1.43 -3.66 5.89
C ILE A 15 -0.98 -5.02 5.36
N LYS A 16 -0.88 -6.03 6.24
CA LYS A 16 -0.52 -7.39 5.83
C LYS A 16 -1.52 -7.93 4.79
N GLY A 17 -2.82 -7.78 5.04
CA GLY A 17 -3.87 -8.21 4.10
C GLY A 17 -3.80 -7.49 2.75
N VAL A 18 -3.53 -6.18 2.76
CA VAL A 18 -3.39 -5.39 1.52
C VAL A 18 -2.18 -5.86 0.70
N VAL A 19 -1.04 -6.13 1.34
CA VAL A 19 0.17 -6.63 0.65
C VAL A 19 -0.11 -7.98 -0.03
N GLU A 20 -0.75 -8.90 0.68
CA GLU A 20 -1.09 -10.23 0.18
C GLU A 20 -2.04 -10.13 -1.03
N MET A 21 -3.08 -9.29 -0.95
CA MET A 21 -4.02 -9.07 -2.05
C MET A 21 -3.34 -8.47 -3.30
N LEU A 22 -2.42 -7.51 -3.13
CA LEU A 22 -1.68 -6.91 -4.24
C LEU A 22 -0.74 -7.88 -4.95
N GLY A 23 -0.28 -8.94 -4.28
CA GLY A 23 0.55 -9.99 -4.89
C GLY A 23 -0.14 -10.71 -6.05
N TYR A 24 -1.47 -10.80 -6.00
CA TYR A 24 -2.31 -11.41 -7.03
C TYR A 24 -2.63 -10.46 -8.20
N CYS A 25 -2.35 -9.16 -8.06
CA CYS A 25 -2.63 -8.20 -9.13
C CYS A 25 -1.73 -8.44 -10.37
N THR A 26 -2.31 -8.20 -11.54
CA THR A 26 -1.59 -8.18 -12.80
C THR A 26 -0.74 -6.91 -12.92
N LEU A 27 0.24 -6.94 -13.83
CA LEU A 27 1.07 -5.76 -14.11
C LEU A 27 0.23 -4.54 -14.53
N GLU A 28 -0.84 -4.77 -15.29
CA GLU A 28 -1.74 -3.72 -15.78
C GLU A 28 -2.57 -3.10 -14.66
N GLN A 29 -3.09 -3.93 -13.74
CA GLN A 29 -3.79 -3.44 -12.54
C GLN A 29 -2.87 -2.58 -11.66
N LEU A 30 -1.61 -3.00 -11.47
CA LEU A 30 -0.62 -2.21 -10.72
C LEU A 30 -0.28 -0.88 -11.44
N LYS A 31 -0.21 -0.88 -12.78
CA LYS A 31 -0.02 0.34 -13.58
C LYS A 31 -1.21 1.29 -13.47
N TYR A 32 -2.42 0.75 -13.42
CA TYR A 32 -3.64 1.53 -13.22
C TYR A 32 -3.60 2.25 -11.87
N PHE A 33 -3.26 1.56 -10.78
CA PHE A 33 -3.06 2.19 -9.48
C PHE A 33 -2.02 3.32 -9.53
N CYS A 34 -0.84 3.04 -10.10
CA CYS A 34 0.24 4.02 -10.21
C CYS A 34 -0.13 5.26 -11.03
N LYS A 35 -1.10 5.17 -11.95
CA LYS A 35 -1.66 6.32 -12.68
C LYS A 35 -2.34 7.32 -11.74
N HIS A 36 -2.96 6.84 -10.67
CA HIS A 36 -3.77 7.65 -9.75
C HIS A 36 -3.01 8.04 -8.47
N THR A 37 -1.87 7.42 -8.20
CA THR A 37 -0.98 7.75 -7.07
C THR A 37 0.27 8.53 -7.48
N ASN A 38 0.30 9.07 -8.71
CA ASN A 38 1.42 9.81 -9.29
C ASN A 38 2.77 9.07 -9.24
N CYS A 39 2.73 7.75 -9.44
CA CYS A 39 3.91 6.87 -9.43
C CYS A 39 4.35 6.50 -10.86
N HIS A 40 5.65 6.27 -11.05
CA HIS A 40 6.19 5.85 -12.35
C HIS A 40 5.62 4.50 -12.81
N ARG A 41 4.88 4.51 -13.93
CA ARG A 41 4.17 3.35 -14.50
C ARG A 41 5.03 2.43 -15.37
N THR A 42 6.27 2.80 -15.65
CA THR A 42 7.19 2.07 -16.54
C THR A 42 8.07 1.05 -15.81
N HIS A 43 7.94 0.97 -14.49
CA HIS A 43 8.70 0.03 -13.68
C HIS A 43 8.31 -1.43 -13.89
N ALA A 44 9.22 -2.34 -13.55
CA ALA A 44 8.93 -3.77 -13.46
C ALA A 44 7.90 -4.08 -12.36
N LYS A 45 7.25 -5.25 -12.44
CA LYS A 45 6.15 -5.66 -11.53
C LYS A 45 6.49 -5.44 -10.05
N ASN A 46 7.68 -5.87 -9.61
CA ASN A 46 8.09 -5.76 -8.20
C ASN A 46 8.17 -4.30 -7.72
N ARG A 47 8.63 -3.39 -8.57
CA ARG A 47 8.73 -1.96 -8.26
C ARG A 47 7.36 -1.27 -8.29
N LEU A 48 6.47 -1.69 -9.18
CA LEU A 48 5.07 -1.21 -9.17
C LEU A 48 4.30 -1.73 -7.97
N LEU A 49 4.53 -2.98 -7.56
CA LEU A 49 3.96 -3.57 -6.36
C LEU A 49 4.38 -2.77 -5.11
N TYR A 50 5.68 -2.49 -4.98
CA TYR A 50 6.20 -1.65 -3.89
C TYR A 50 5.60 -0.24 -3.90
N SER A 51 5.54 0.41 -5.06
CA SER A 51 5.00 1.77 -5.19
C SER A 51 3.51 1.83 -4.85
N THR A 52 2.73 0.85 -5.31
CA THR A 52 1.30 0.71 -5.00
C THR A 52 1.10 0.47 -3.50
N ASN A 53 1.93 -0.40 -2.92
CA ASN A 53 1.89 -0.70 -1.50
C ASN A 53 2.13 0.57 -0.68
N MET A 54 3.25 1.28 -0.92
CA MET A 54 3.57 2.52 -0.21
C MET A 54 2.50 3.60 -0.35
N GLY A 55 1.89 3.72 -1.54
CA GLY A 55 0.76 4.64 -1.76
C GLY A 55 -0.45 4.30 -0.87
N LEU A 56 -0.79 3.02 -0.73
CA LEU A 56 -1.88 2.58 0.13
C LEU A 56 -1.53 2.73 1.61
N ILE A 57 -0.30 2.41 2.03
CA ILE A 57 0.15 2.63 3.43
C ILE A 57 -0.02 4.11 3.79
N LYS A 58 0.39 5.04 2.91
CA LYS A 58 0.22 6.48 3.12
C LYS A 58 -1.24 6.92 3.22
N GLN A 59 -2.15 6.24 2.52
CA GLN A 59 -3.59 6.53 2.58
C GLN A 59 -4.25 5.95 3.83
N LEU A 60 -3.79 4.79 4.29
CA LEU A 60 -4.34 4.07 5.44
C LEU A 60 -3.73 4.53 6.77
N GLU A 61 -2.54 5.16 6.77
CA GLU A 61 -1.92 5.68 8.00
C GLU A 61 -2.71 6.92 8.48
N PRO A 62 -3.44 6.82 9.60
CA PRO A 62 -4.29 7.90 10.10
C PRO A 62 -3.48 9.11 10.60
N ARG A 63 -2.17 8.94 10.78
CA ARG A 63 -1.25 9.96 11.29
C ARG A 63 -0.62 10.84 10.20
N GLY A 64 -0.83 10.52 8.91
CA GLY A 64 -0.46 11.40 7.79
C GLY A 64 0.97 11.94 7.84
N ILE A 65 1.97 11.11 8.14
CA ILE A 65 3.37 11.56 8.20
C ILE A 65 3.94 11.57 6.76
N PRO A 66 4.63 12.66 6.34
CA PRO A 66 5.22 12.81 5.00
C PRO A 66 6.23 11.70 4.63
#